data_AF-A0A927J392-F1
#
_entry.id   AF-A0A927J392-F1
#
_cell.length_a   1.000
_cell.length_b   1.000
_cell.length_c   1.000
_cell.angle_alpha   90.00
_cell.angle_beta   90.00
_cell.angle_gamma   90.00
#
_symmetry.space_group_name_H-M   'P 1'
#
loop_
_entity.id
_entity.type
_entity.pdbx_description
1 polymer ?
#
loop_
_entity_poly.entity_id
_entity_poly.type
_entity_poly.pdbx_seq_one_letter_code
_entity_poly.pdbx_strand_id
1 'polypeptide(L)'
;MKSIRLLLIGLLFLGFASCGNEDDFSAGEEKSLESKGEINFSMSFDNQTKVSTGTDFKSKFEDGDEIGVFIIKSGESLKSSGNYEDNRKLTYNAGEWTLDGDKIYSPVDGSTLTFYAYYPYVSGADPVNMIFTVDNNQKDESIYNDSDLILAKAENQMKTTVNLQFSHALSLVQVEIVKGANMVAFDNSLTVILRNCSSSANVNLVNSSATSVVSATQDIAMLRVEKETSASTYTYRALVPAQTIGVGKEIFSFIQETTGKEINFNYSTETATTLTGGKVSKWKITLTGDPLPEHNYSVGDVYPFTGTPQGIVFEVYNGGKNGKVVSLTEKQNRWGTSPKDESTDGVALIRDIDDGKSATHSLINVRKSASNFSTDYAVFHWLYSEMNESDVNGQWYIPSKNELRSLYAAISGIAYADIETSWIDGGAMPNLNSTAAIAARTEFNTKLTNAGGVILNLTGQYWASTEIDNQKVWSVHFQTGILQNSKFKYDTWGRARAIMQF
;
A
#
# COMPACT_ATOMS: atom_id res chain seq x y z
N MET A 1 6.83 -17.78 -27.91
CA MET A 1 6.62 -18.03 -29.36
C MET A 1 6.25 -16.72 -30.01
N LYS A 2 6.98 -16.38 -31.09
CA LYS A 2 6.84 -15.15 -31.85
C LYS A 2 5.59 -15.19 -32.72
N SER A 3 4.94 -14.04 -32.91
CA SER A 3 4.32 -13.70 -34.20
C SER A 3 4.44 -12.20 -34.43
N ILE A 4 5.55 -11.82 -35.05
CA ILE A 4 5.70 -10.60 -35.85
C ILE A 4 4.99 -10.86 -37.19
N ARG A 5 4.20 -9.89 -37.67
CA ARG A 5 3.92 -9.76 -39.11
C ARG A 5 4.13 -8.31 -39.53
N LEU A 6 5.13 -8.15 -40.39
CA LEU A 6 5.50 -6.98 -41.16
C LEU A 6 5.21 -7.34 -42.64
N LEU A 7 4.53 -6.48 -43.41
CA LEU A 7 4.55 -6.45 -44.90
C LEU A 7 3.93 -5.11 -45.34
N LEU A 8 4.72 -4.11 -45.75
CA LEU A 8 5.14 -3.73 -47.12
C LEU A 8 4.07 -3.11 -48.04
N ILE A 9 4.22 -1.79 -48.22
CA ILE A 9 4.30 -0.99 -49.48
C ILE A 9 3.48 -1.45 -50.70
N GLY A 10 2.62 -0.55 -51.18
CA GLY A 10 2.08 -0.52 -52.54
C GLY A 10 1.70 0.91 -52.95
N LEU A 11 2.65 1.62 -53.56
CA LEU A 11 2.44 2.89 -54.25
C LEU A 11 1.74 2.60 -55.60
N LEU A 12 0.61 3.23 -55.90
CA LEU A 12 0.08 3.29 -57.27
C LEU A 12 -0.38 4.72 -57.59
N PHE A 13 0.40 5.38 -58.44
CA PHE A 13 0.02 6.58 -59.18
C PHE A 13 -0.74 6.15 -60.43
N LEU A 14 -1.91 6.72 -60.68
CA LEU A 14 -2.49 6.89 -62.02
C LEU A 14 -3.42 8.10 -61.99
N GLY A 15 -3.03 9.14 -62.72
CA GLY A 15 -3.89 10.26 -63.07
C GLY A 15 -4.48 10.06 -64.46
N PHE A 16 -5.69 10.55 -64.67
CA PHE A 16 -6.13 11.13 -65.93
C PHE A 16 -7.01 12.34 -65.63
N ALA A 17 -6.63 13.46 -66.24
CA ALA A 17 -7.45 14.65 -66.37
C ALA A 17 -8.53 14.42 -67.42
N SER A 18 -9.71 15.01 -67.22
CA SER A 18 -10.63 15.36 -68.30
C SER A 18 -11.25 16.73 -67.98
N CYS A 19 -10.82 17.75 -68.73
CA CYS A 19 -11.71 18.85 -69.17
C CYS A 19 -12.89 18.23 -69.95
N GLY A 20 -14.07 18.80 -70.08
CA GLY A 20 -14.65 20.08 -69.71
C GLY A 20 -16.00 20.14 -70.45
N ASN A 21 -16.91 21.01 -70.01
CA ASN A 21 -17.72 21.86 -70.89
C ASN A 21 -18.53 22.83 -70.03
N GLU A 22 -18.43 24.08 -70.43
CA GLU A 22 -19.20 25.23 -69.95
C GLU A 22 -20.57 25.22 -70.65
N ASP A 23 -21.62 25.58 -69.92
CA ASP A 23 -22.82 26.25 -70.46
C ASP A 23 -23.43 27.10 -69.33
N ASP A 24 -23.92 28.27 -69.73
CA ASP A 24 -24.08 29.51 -68.98
C ASP A 24 -25.53 29.76 -68.47
N PHE A 25 -25.69 30.69 -67.51
CA PHE A 25 -26.93 31.25 -66.89
C PHE A 25 -27.82 30.29 -66.06
N SER A 26 -28.24 30.60 -64.82
CA SER A 26 -28.78 31.86 -64.29
C SER A 26 -28.62 31.91 -62.76
N ALA A 27 -28.30 33.10 -62.24
CA ALA A 27 -28.30 33.42 -60.83
C ALA A 27 -29.66 33.10 -60.17
N GLY A 28 -29.62 32.25 -59.15
CA GLY A 28 -30.62 32.15 -58.10
C GLY A 28 -29.86 32.12 -56.79
N GLU A 29 -29.97 33.19 -56.00
CA GLU A 29 -29.52 33.21 -54.62
C GLU A 29 -30.30 32.15 -53.82
N GLU A 30 -29.75 30.96 -53.68
CA GLU A 30 -30.00 30.14 -52.49
C GLU A 30 -28.87 30.43 -51.51
N LYS A 31 -29.19 31.17 -50.45
CA LYS A 31 -28.39 31.22 -49.23
C LYS A 31 -28.12 29.79 -48.78
N SER A 32 -26.96 29.25 -49.13
CA SER A 32 -26.37 28.15 -48.40
C SER A 32 -26.13 28.65 -46.98
N LEU A 33 -27.00 28.26 -46.05
CA LEU A 33 -26.71 28.30 -44.62
C LEU A 33 -25.51 27.37 -44.42
N GLU A 34 -24.30 27.94 -44.51
CA GLU A 34 -23.07 27.23 -44.22
C GLU A 34 -23.19 26.61 -42.83
N SER A 35 -23.13 25.27 -42.76
CA SER A 35 -23.03 24.56 -41.50
C SER A 35 -21.73 24.98 -40.83
N LYS A 36 -21.83 25.72 -39.73
CA LYS A 36 -20.65 25.95 -38.88
C LYS A 36 -20.33 24.64 -38.17
N GLY A 37 -19.05 24.27 -38.22
CA GLY A 37 -18.61 22.93 -37.90
C GLY A 37 -19.02 22.44 -36.51
N GLU A 38 -19.22 21.12 -36.44
CA GLU A 38 -19.43 20.34 -35.23
C GLU A 38 -18.34 20.63 -34.19
N ILE A 39 -18.76 20.86 -32.94
CA ILE A 39 -17.86 21.07 -31.82
C ILE A 39 -17.36 19.70 -31.33
N ASN A 40 -16.04 19.56 -31.33
CA ASN A 40 -15.31 18.40 -30.83
C ASN A 40 -14.54 18.81 -29.58
N PHE A 41 -14.36 17.86 -28.66
CA PHE A 41 -13.66 18.09 -27.40
C PHE A 41 -12.31 17.38 -27.39
N SER A 42 -11.33 18.05 -26.80
CA SER A 42 -10.04 17.47 -26.42
C SER A 42 -9.80 17.79 -24.95
N MET A 43 -9.14 16.88 -24.25
CA MET A 43 -8.95 16.99 -22.80
C MET A 43 -7.46 17.03 -22.50
N SER A 44 -7.09 17.86 -21.55
CA SER A 44 -5.73 17.94 -21.02
C SER A 44 -5.78 18.29 -19.54
N PHE A 45 -4.68 18.05 -18.82
CA PHE A 45 -4.52 18.52 -17.45
C PHE A 45 -3.59 19.74 -17.42
N ASP A 46 -3.87 20.66 -16.51
CA ASP A 46 -2.95 21.75 -16.25
C ASP A 46 -1.66 21.23 -15.60
N ASN A 47 -0.53 21.66 -16.15
CA ASN A 47 0.81 21.26 -15.70
C ASN A 47 1.30 22.09 -14.48
N GLN A 48 0.45 22.95 -13.90
CA GLN A 48 0.81 23.85 -12.80
C GLN A 48 1.11 23.16 -11.44
N THR A 49 1.03 21.84 -11.33
CA THR A 49 1.43 21.07 -10.12
C THR A 49 2.86 20.50 -10.17
N LYS A 50 3.72 20.92 -11.12
CA LYS A 50 5.17 20.59 -11.12
C LYS A 50 5.95 21.30 -10.00
N VAL A 51 5.61 21.02 -8.75
CA VAL A 51 6.55 21.00 -7.63
C VAL A 51 6.52 19.61 -7.01
N SER A 52 6.97 18.61 -7.77
CA SER A 52 7.55 17.36 -7.28
C SER A 52 8.16 16.64 -8.48
N THR A 53 9.47 16.48 -8.50
CA THR A 53 10.25 15.75 -9.52
C THR A 53 10.04 14.24 -9.42
N GLY A 54 8.81 13.76 -9.49
CA GLY A 54 8.45 12.33 -9.40
C GLY A 54 7.27 11.98 -10.30
N THR A 55 7.16 10.71 -10.67
CA THR A 55 6.09 10.13 -11.49
C THR A 55 4.72 10.05 -10.79
N ASP A 56 4.62 10.50 -9.54
CA ASP A 56 3.66 9.99 -8.54
C ASP A 56 2.35 10.80 -8.42
N PHE A 57 2.18 11.84 -9.26
CA PHE A 57 1.01 12.73 -9.31
C PHE A 57 0.55 12.99 -10.74
N LYS A 58 0.63 11.97 -11.61
CA LYS A 58 0.11 12.06 -12.98
C LYS A 58 -1.38 11.77 -12.96
N SER A 59 -2.17 12.74 -13.44
CA SER A 59 -3.60 12.57 -13.67
C SER A 59 -3.82 11.96 -15.06
N LYS A 60 -4.68 10.95 -15.13
CA LYS A 60 -5.16 10.34 -16.36
C LYS A 60 -6.64 10.02 -16.18
N PHE A 61 -7.38 10.06 -17.27
CA PHE A 61 -8.73 9.53 -17.31
C PHE A 61 -8.68 8.01 -17.50
N GLU A 62 -9.67 7.31 -16.95
CA GLU A 62 -9.85 5.87 -17.03
C GLU A 62 -11.18 5.53 -17.71
N ASP A 63 -11.24 4.36 -18.35
CA ASP A 63 -12.44 3.92 -19.06
C ASP A 63 -13.65 3.95 -18.13
N GLY A 64 -14.71 4.64 -18.55
CA GLY A 64 -15.91 4.88 -17.75
C GLY A 64 -15.96 6.25 -17.08
N ASP A 65 -14.89 7.05 -17.07
CA ASP A 65 -14.94 8.41 -16.53
C ASP A 65 -15.95 9.29 -17.29
N GLU A 66 -16.76 10.04 -16.55
CA GLU A 66 -17.82 10.89 -17.10
C GLU A 66 -17.64 12.36 -16.67
N ILE A 67 -17.71 13.30 -17.61
CA ILE A 67 -17.70 14.74 -17.33
C ILE A 67 -19.02 15.40 -17.74
N GLY A 68 -19.38 16.50 -17.07
CA GLY A 68 -20.46 17.39 -17.50
C GLY A 68 -19.93 18.68 -18.10
N VAL A 69 -20.57 19.17 -19.17
CA VAL A 69 -20.19 20.41 -19.87
C VAL A 69 -21.40 21.35 -19.99
N PHE A 70 -21.25 22.57 -19.48
CA PHE A 70 -22.15 23.69 -19.72
C PHE A 70 -21.53 24.66 -20.72
N ILE A 71 -22.36 25.18 -21.63
CA ILE A 71 -21.91 26.10 -22.67
C ILE A 71 -22.79 27.34 -22.65
N ILE A 72 -22.18 28.51 -22.71
CA ILE A 72 -22.87 29.79 -22.88
C ILE A 72 -22.33 30.53 -24.10
N LYS A 73 -23.11 31.45 -24.64
CA LYS A 73 -22.54 32.51 -25.48
C LYS A 73 -21.62 33.36 -24.61
N SER A 74 -20.40 33.62 -25.06
CA SER A 74 -19.43 34.38 -24.27
C SER A 74 -19.95 35.78 -23.96
N GLY A 75 -19.72 36.23 -22.74
CA GLY A 75 -20.24 37.50 -22.23
C GLY A 75 -21.63 37.40 -21.57
N GLU A 76 -22.34 36.28 -21.74
CA GLU A 76 -23.53 35.99 -20.93
C GLU A 76 -23.18 35.44 -19.54
N SER A 77 -24.14 35.45 -18.63
CA SER A 77 -24.02 34.78 -17.33
C SER A 77 -24.46 33.33 -17.42
N LEU A 78 -23.74 32.44 -16.75
CA LEU A 78 -24.16 31.05 -16.55
C LEU A 78 -25.47 30.99 -15.75
N LYS A 79 -26.45 30.25 -16.25
CA LYS A 79 -27.79 30.09 -15.66
C LYS A 79 -27.97 28.66 -15.15
N SER A 80 -28.96 28.45 -14.28
CA SER A 80 -29.35 27.10 -13.83
C SER A 80 -29.90 26.23 -14.96
N SER A 81 -30.50 26.84 -15.98
CA SER A 81 -30.98 26.19 -17.20
C SER A 81 -31.20 27.22 -18.32
N GLY A 82 -31.37 26.75 -19.55
CA GLY A 82 -31.53 27.59 -20.73
C GLY A 82 -30.23 28.27 -21.14
N ASN A 83 -29.08 27.63 -20.86
CA ASN A 83 -27.80 28.02 -21.46
C ASN A 83 -27.76 27.62 -22.94
N TYR A 84 -26.63 27.85 -23.62
CA TYR A 84 -26.46 27.36 -24.98
C TYR A 84 -26.53 25.83 -25.02
N GLU A 85 -25.87 25.18 -24.04
CA GLU A 85 -26.04 23.77 -23.73
C GLU A 85 -26.03 23.57 -22.21
N ASP A 86 -26.94 22.75 -21.70
CA ASP A 86 -27.06 22.43 -20.28
C ASP A 86 -26.53 21.02 -20.00
N ASN A 87 -25.49 20.93 -19.16
CA ASN A 87 -24.93 19.72 -18.59
C ASN A 87 -24.75 18.53 -19.56
N ARG A 88 -24.11 18.76 -20.71
CA ARG A 88 -23.88 17.72 -21.71
C ARG A 88 -22.85 16.73 -21.17
N LYS A 89 -23.20 15.45 -21.14
CA LYS A 89 -22.33 14.38 -20.66
C LYS A 89 -21.35 13.94 -21.75
N LEU A 90 -20.08 13.79 -21.37
CA LEU A 90 -19.12 13.04 -22.16
C LEU A 90 -18.55 11.88 -21.34
N THR A 91 -18.36 10.74 -21.99
CA THR A 91 -17.78 9.54 -21.38
C THR A 91 -16.46 9.18 -22.07
N TYR A 92 -15.43 8.91 -21.27
CA TYR A 92 -14.13 8.45 -21.75
C TYR A 92 -14.10 6.94 -21.86
N ASN A 93 -13.74 6.42 -23.04
CA ASN A 93 -13.52 5.00 -23.26
C ASN A 93 -12.44 4.80 -24.34
N ALA A 94 -11.51 3.87 -24.10
CA ALA A 94 -10.51 3.44 -25.07
C ALA A 94 -9.67 4.58 -25.69
N GLY A 95 -9.42 5.65 -24.93
CA GLY A 95 -8.63 6.81 -25.38
C GLY A 95 -9.45 7.94 -26.02
N GLU A 96 -10.77 7.78 -26.14
CA GLU A 96 -11.65 8.73 -26.81
C GLU A 96 -12.76 9.23 -25.90
N TRP A 97 -13.24 10.44 -26.16
CA TRP A 97 -14.39 11.03 -25.48
C TRP A 97 -15.60 11.04 -26.39
N THR A 98 -16.68 10.41 -25.93
CA THR A 98 -17.94 10.35 -26.67
C THR A 98 -18.95 11.28 -26.02
N LEU A 99 -19.59 12.13 -26.82
CA LEU A 99 -20.70 12.98 -26.39
C LEU A 99 -22.00 12.18 -26.38
N ASP A 100 -22.73 12.24 -25.27
CA ASP A 100 -24.04 11.59 -25.17
C ASP A 100 -25.15 12.45 -25.80
N GLY A 101 -25.86 11.88 -26.79
CA GLY A 101 -26.98 12.53 -27.47
C GLY A 101 -26.57 13.32 -28.72
N ASP A 102 -27.32 14.38 -29.04
CA ASP A 102 -27.12 15.12 -30.28
C ASP A 102 -25.81 15.92 -30.30
N LYS A 103 -25.25 16.06 -31.51
CA LYS A 103 -24.05 16.86 -31.78
C LYS A 103 -24.28 18.34 -31.48
N ILE A 104 -23.26 18.99 -30.93
CA ILE A 104 -23.28 20.43 -30.65
C ILE A 104 -22.61 21.16 -31.82
N TYR A 105 -23.25 22.23 -32.30
CA TYR A 105 -22.75 23.02 -33.43
C TYR A 105 -22.37 24.43 -32.99
N SER A 106 -21.48 25.07 -33.73
CA SER A 106 -21.08 26.46 -33.46
C SER A 106 -22.18 27.47 -33.86
N PRO A 107 -22.31 28.62 -33.18
CA PRO A 107 -23.39 29.58 -33.44
C PRO A 107 -23.34 30.19 -34.85
N VAL A 108 -24.49 30.17 -35.55
CA VAL A 108 -24.64 30.71 -36.92
C VAL A 108 -24.35 32.22 -36.98
N ASP A 109 -24.63 32.97 -35.91
CA ASP A 109 -24.37 34.40 -35.81
C ASP A 109 -22.87 34.76 -35.64
N GLY A 110 -22.00 33.78 -35.40
CA GLY A 110 -20.57 34.00 -35.21
C GLY A 110 -20.18 34.43 -33.80
N SER A 111 -21.13 34.39 -32.85
CA SER A 111 -20.81 34.56 -31.44
C SER A 111 -19.82 33.50 -30.95
N THR A 112 -18.95 33.91 -30.02
CA THR A 112 -18.01 32.99 -29.36
C THR A 112 -18.72 32.26 -28.22
N LEU A 113 -18.20 31.10 -27.85
CA LEU A 113 -18.74 30.28 -26.76
C LEU A 113 -17.77 30.19 -25.58
N THR A 114 -18.31 30.12 -24.37
CA THR A 114 -17.55 29.82 -23.15
C THR A 114 -18.04 28.48 -22.59
N PHE A 115 -17.08 27.60 -22.28
CA PHE A 115 -17.30 26.24 -21.81
C PHE A 115 -16.89 26.13 -20.35
N TYR A 116 -17.73 25.47 -19.56
CA TYR A 116 -17.46 25.08 -18.19
C TYR A 116 -17.62 23.58 -18.08
N ALA A 117 -16.58 22.88 -17.63
CA ALA A 117 -16.63 21.43 -17.47
C ALA A 117 -16.19 21.00 -16.08
N TYR A 118 -16.74 19.88 -15.63
CA TYR A 118 -16.44 19.30 -14.32
C TYR A 118 -16.49 17.77 -14.37
N TYR A 119 -15.73 17.15 -13.48
CA TYR A 119 -15.79 15.72 -13.17
C TYR A 119 -15.84 15.53 -11.65
N PRO A 120 -16.55 14.50 -11.16
CA PRO A 120 -17.35 13.54 -11.92
C PRO A 120 -18.70 14.11 -12.38
N TYR A 121 -19.25 13.56 -13.47
CA TYR A 121 -20.56 13.94 -13.98
C TYR A 121 -21.67 13.65 -12.96
N VAL A 122 -22.63 14.59 -12.86
CA VAL A 122 -23.83 14.43 -12.04
C VAL A 122 -25.04 14.80 -12.88
N SER A 123 -25.95 13.85 -13.06
CA SER A 123 -27.19 14.08 -13.82
C SER A 123 -28.04 15.17 -13.16
N GLY A 124 -28.49 16.14 -13.96
CA GLY A 124 -29.32 17.24 -13.47
C GLY A 124 -28.62 18.24 -12.55
N ALA A 125 -27.28 18.31 -12.57
CA ALA A 125 -26.54 19.29 -11.77
C ALA A 125 -26.97 20.74 -12.10
N ASP A 126 -27.13 21.56 -11.06
CA ASP A 126 -27.33 23.00 -11.20
C ASP A 126 -25.95 23.70 -11.20
N PRO A 127 -25.52 24.29 -12.34
CA PRO A 127 -24.18 24.88 -12.46
C PRO A 127 -23.96 26.13 -11.59
N VAL A 128 -25.02 26.73 -11.05
CA VAL A 128 -24.92 27.91 -10.17
C VAL A 128 -25.09 27.59 -8.69
N ASN A 129 -25.54 26.37 -8.35
CA ASN A 129 -25.73 25.89 -6.96
C ASN A 129 -25.13 24.49 -6.74
N MET A 130 -23.98 24.22 -7.35
CA MET A 130 -23.36 22.90 -7.31
C MET A 130 -22.67 22.65 -5.96
N ILE A 131 -23.01 21.52 -5.33
CA ILE A 131 -22.34 21.00 -4.13
C ILE A 131 -21.68 19.68 -4.50
N PHE A 132 -20.39 19.57 -4.17
CA PHE A 132 -19.63 18.34 -4.28
C PHE A 132 -19.27 17.82 -2.91
N THR A 133 -19.43 16.52 -2.66
CA THR A 133 -19.10 15.89 -1.37
C THR A 133 -18.18 14.70 -1.63
N VAL A 134 -17.01 14.71 -1.01
CA VAL A 134 -16.10 13.57 -1.05
C VAL A 134 -16.64 12.41 -0.23
N ASP A 135 -16.33 11.18 -0.63
CA ASP A 135 -16.70 10.02 0.16
C ASP A 135 -15.92 9.99 1.49
N ASN A 136 -16.54 9.46 2.54
CA ASN A 136 -15.90 9.31 3.84
C ASN A 136 -14.97 8.08 3.91
N ASN A 137 -15.03 7.21 2.90
CA ASN A 137 -14.22 6.01 2.79
C ASN A 137 -13.55 5.94 1.42
N GLN A 138 -12.45 6.66 1.27
CA GLN A 138 -11.65 6.70 0.05
C GLN A 138 -10.60 5.58 0.00
N LYS A 139 -10.80 4.46 0.72
CA LYS A 139 -9.85 3.33 0.71
C LYS A 139 -9.83 2.57 -0.61
N ASP A 140 -10.93 2.64 -1.35
CA ASP A 140 -11.07 2.04 -2.68
C ASP A 140 -10.63 3.05 -3.76
N GLU A 141 -9.92 2.56 -4.78
CA GLU A 141 -9.37 3.40 -5.84
C GLU A 141 -10.46 4.06 -6.70
N SER A 142 -11.57 3.36 -6.97
CA SER A 142 -12.69 3.93 -7.70
C SER A 142 -13.37 5.03 -6.89
N ILE A 143 -13.62 4.79 -5.60
CA ILE A 143 -14.22 5.80 -4.70
C ILE A 143 -13.30 7.00 -4.51
N TYR A 144 -11.99 6.77 -4.44
CA TYR A 144 -10.99 7.84 -4.37
C TYR A 144 -11.00 8.69 -5.65
N ASN A 145 -11.05 8.06 -6.83
CA ASN A 145 -11.13 8.76 -8.11
C ASN A 145 -12.43 9.57 -8.23
N ASP A 146 -13.58 8.99 -7.86
CA ASP A 146 -14.88 9.69 -7.82
C ASP A 146 -14.89 10.86 -6.80
N SER A 147 -13.98 10.84 -5.82
CA SER A 147 -13.80 11.93 -4.85
C SER A 147 -12.90 13.07 -5.37
N ASP A 148 -12.31 12.95 -6.57
CA ASP A 148 -11.40 13.94 -7.15
C ASP A 148 -12.12 14.95 -8.05
N LEU A 149 -12.66 16.01 -7.45
CA LEU A 149 -13.26 17.09 -8.21
C LEU A 149 -12.20 17.83 -9.04
N ILE A 150 -12.31 17.71 -10.36
CA ILE A 150 -11.52 18.46 -11.33
C ILE A 150 -12.42 19.35 -12.18
N LEU A 151 -11.93 20.55 -12.50
CA LEU A 151 -12.69 21.59 -13.19
C LEU A 151 -11.91 22.09 -14.40
N ALA A 152 -12.62 22.46 -15.46
CA ALA A 152 -12.05 23.12 -16.64
C ALA A 152 -12.92 24.29 -17.11
N LYS A 153 -12.27 25.30 -17.69
CA LYS A 153 -12.92 26.46 -18.28
C LYS A 153 -12.21 26.86 -19.57
N ALA A 154 -12.97 27.07 -20.64
CA ALA A 154 -12.44 27.56 -21.92
C ALA A 154 -13.31 28.72 -22.43
N GLU A 155 -12.75 29.92 -22.44
CA GLU A 155 -13.48 31.16 -22.81
C GLU A 155 -13.26 31.54 -24.27
N ASN A 156 -14.22 32.30 -24.81
CA ASN A 156 -14.11 32.98 -26.11
C ASN A 156 -13.71 32.04 -27.27
N GLN A 157 -14.25 30.82 -27.27
CA GLN A 157 -13.94 29.82 -28.27
C GLN A 157 -14.73 30.09 -29.56
N MET A 158 -14.02 30.10 -30.69
CA MET A 158 -14.58 30.16 -32.06
C MET A 158 -14.23 28.92 -32.90
N LYS A 159 -13.50 27.97 -32.31
CA LYS A 159 -12.99 26.78 -32.99
C LYS A 159 -14.02 25.65 -32.90
N THR A 160 -13.98 24.78 -33.89
CA THR A 160 -14.71 23.50 -33.90
C THR A 160 -14.06 22.44 -33.03
N THR A 161 -12.85 22.68 -32.52
CA THR A 161 -12.21 21.82 -31.51
C THR A 161 -11.86 22.65 -30.29
N VAL A 162 -12.40 22.27 -29.13
CA VAL A 162 -12.20 22.95 -27.85
C VAL A 162 -11.35 22.07 -26.96
N ASN A 163 -10.29 22.65 -26.39
CA ASN A 163 -9.48 21.99 -25.37
C ASN A 163 -10.00 22.36 -23.98
N LEU A 164 -10.46 21.37 -23.23
CA LEU A 164 -10.82 21.49 -21.83
C LEU A 164 -9.61 21.11 -20.99
N GLN A 165 -8.96 22.11 -20.42
CA GLN A 165 -7.79 21.93 -19.55
C GLN A 165 -8.24 21.83 -18.09
N PHE A 166 -8.22 20.61 -17.55
CA PHE A 166 -8.69 20.30 -16.19
C PHE A 166 -7.62 20.59 -15.13
N SER A 167 -8.09 21.05 -13.97
CA SER A 167 -7.29 21.25 -12.76
C SER A 167 -8.02 20.71 -11.54
N HIS A 168 -7.28 20.13 -10.59
CA HIS A 168 -7.83 19.66 -9.32
C HIS A 168 -8.31 20.84 -8.47
N ALA A 169 -9.55 20.75 -7.98
CA ALA A 169 -10.18 21.79 -7.18
C ALA A 169 -10.05 21.56 -5.67
N LEU A 170 -9.77 20.32 -5.26
CA LEU A 170 -9.64 19.92 -3.85
C LEU A 170 -8.19 19.91 -3.37
N SER A 171 -8.00 19.82 -2.05
CA SER A 171 -6.68 19.60 -1.46
C SER A 171 -6.42 18.09 -1.37
N LEU A 172 -5.23 17.67 -1.79
CA LEU A 172 -4.73 16.32 -1.56
C LEU A 172 -3.91 16.29 -0.27
N VAL A 173 -4.34 15.49 0.69
CA VAL A 173 -3.59 15.21 1.92
C VAL A 173 -2.81 13.92 1.71
N GLN A 174 -1.50 13.94 1.87
CA GLN A 174 -0.64 12.76 1.81
C GLN A 174 0.11 12.60 3.13
N VAL A 175 0.09 11.40 3.72
CA VAL A 175 0.91 11.07 4.90
C VAL A 175 1.75 9.83 4.62
N GLU A 176 3.06 9.94 4.85
CA GLU A 176 4.00 8.83 4.89
C GLU A 176 4.23 8.44 6.36
N ILE A 177 4.10 7.15 6.67
CA ILE A 177 4.26 6.62 8.02
C ILE A 177 5.59 5.88 8.12
N VAL A 178 6.36 6.21 9.14
CA VAL A 178 7.63 5.59 9.48
C VAL A 178 7.50 4.84 10.79
N LYS A 179 8.04 3.62 10.84
CA LYS A 179 8.13 2.85 12.08
C LYS A 179 9.24 3.42 12.96
N GLY A 180 8.90 3.81 14.17
CA GLY A 180 9.82 4.23 15.21
C GLY A 180 10.12 3.13 16.24
N ALA A 181 10.81 3.51 17.31
CA ALA A 181 11.13 2.60 18.41
C ALA A 181 9.87 2.01 19.06
N ASN A 182 9.99 0.79 19.60
CA ASN A 182 8.94 0.07 20.33
C ASN A 182 7.64 -0.17 19.56
N MET A 183 7.64 0.05 18.24
CA MET A 183 6.54 -0.31 17.36
C MET A 183 6.70 -1.71 16.79
N VAL A 184 5.57 -2.38 16.57
CA VAL A 184 5.53 -3.58 15.72
C VAL A 184 5.69 -3.20 14.24
N ALA A 185 6.05 -4.17 13.41
CA ALA A 185 6.09 -3.97 11.96
C ALA A 185 4.69 -3.62 11.46
N PHE A 186 4.61 -2.62 10.59
CA PHE A 186 3.36 -2.33 9.88
C PHE A 186 3.08 -3.44 8.87
N ASP A 187 1.81 -3.67 8.59
CA ASP A 187 1.34 -4.55 7.52
C ASP A 187 0.12 -3.95 6.82
N ASN A 188 -0.52 -4.74 5.94
CA ASN A 188 -1.68 -4.31 5.17
C ASN A 188 -2.93 -4.03 6.03
N SER A 189 -2.94 -4.36 7.33
CA SER A 189 -4.02 -4.00 8.24
C SER A 189 -3.92 -2.57 8.75
N LEU A 190 -2.77 -1.89 8.57
CA LEU A 190 -2.63 -0.49 8.94
C LEU A 190 -3.60 0.36 8.12
N THR A 191 -4.50 1.05 8.81
CA THR A 191 -5.44 1.99 8.22
C THR A 191 -5.20 3.38 8.77
N VAL A 192 -5.46 4.39 7.95
CA VAL A 192 -5.30 5.79 8.31
C VAL A 192 -6.60 6.53 8.10
N ILE A 193 -6.98 7.29 9.11
CA ILE A 193 -8.16 8.13 9.10
C ILE A 193 -7.69 9.59 9.18
N LEU A 194 -8.03 10.39 8.18
CA LEU A 194 -7.92 11.84 8.21
C LEU A 194 -9.13 12.39 8.98
N ARG A 195 -8.88 13.04 10.11
CA ARG A 195 -9.93 13.43 11.07
C ARG A 195 -10.35 14.87 10.94
N ASN A 196 -11.53 15.16 11.48
CA ASN A 196 -12.03 16.53 11.70
C ASN A 196 -12.06 17.39 10.42
N CYS A 197 -12.40 16.80 9.27
CA CYS A 197 -12.43 17.49 7.98
C CYS A 197 -13.85 17.81 7.54
N SER A 198 -14.06 18.99 6.95
CA SER A 198 -15.20 19.26 6.08
C SER A 198 -15.08 18.42 4.80
N SER A 199 -16.18 17.82 4.36
CA SER A 199 -16.23 16.91 3.19
C SER A 199 -16.97 17.49 1.99
N SER A 200 -17.76 18.54 2.18
CA SER A 200 -18.51 19.18 1.10
C SER A 200 -17.92 20.53 0.69
N ALA A 201 -18.00 20.84 -0.60
CA ALA A 201 -17.61 22.13 -1.18
C ALA A 201 -18.72 22.70 -2.05
N ASN A 202 -18.90 24.02 -1.98
CA ASN A 202 -19.57 24.77 -3.03
C ASN A 202 -18.64 24.86 -4.24
N VAL A 203 -19.11 24.39 -5.39
CA VAL A 203 -18.36 24.40 -6.64
C VAL A 203 -18.77 25.63 -7.43
N ASN A 204 -17.79 26.45 -7.80
CA ASN A 204 -17.98 27.60 -8.66
C ASN A 204 -17.27 27.35 -9.99
N LEU A 205 -18.06 26.98 -11.01
CA LEU A 205 -17.54 26.69 -12.35
C LEU A 205 -16.97 27.94 -13.04
N VAL A 206 -17.53 29.13 -12.77
CA VAL A 206 -17.09 30.40 -13.36
C VAL A 206 -15.66 30.78 -12.94
N ASN A 207 -15.36 30.51 -11.66
CA ASN A 207 -14.06 30.75 -11.05
C ASN A 207 -13.13 29.53 -11.05
N SER A 208 -13.62 28.38 -11.56
CA SER A 208 -12.92 27.09 -11.51
C SER A 208 -12.39 26.76 -10.10
N SER A 209 -13.24 26.92 -9.09
CA SER A 209 -12.84 26.80 -7.68
C SER A 209 -13.85 26.02 -6.85
N ALA A 210 -13.38 25.34 -5.79
CA ALA A 210 -14.22 24.70 -4.79
C ALA A 210 -13.91 25.26 -3.39
N THR A 211 -14.93 25.71 -2.67
CA THR A 211 -14.80 26.28 -1.32
C THR A 211 -15.58 25.45 -0.32
N SER A 212 -14.95 25.07 0.80
CA SER A 212 -15.61 24.25 1.83
C SER A 212 -16.94 24.82 2.29
N VAL A 213 -17.92 23.94 2.43
CA VAL A 213 -19.17 24.23 3.13
C VAL A 213 -18.91 24.15 4.63
N VAL A 214 -19.34 25.17 5.38
CA VAL A 214 -19.30 25.12 6.84
C VAL A 214 -20.38 24.15 7.32
N SER A 215 -19.99 22.90 7.54
CA SER A 215 -20.83 21.81 8.06
C SER A 215 -20.17 21.15 9.27
N ALA A 216 -20.85 20.17 9.86
CA ALA A 216 -20.18 19.25 10.77
C ALA A 216 -18.97 18.60 10.07
N THR A 217 -17.89 18.43 10.81
CA THR A 217 -16.70 17.72 10.36
C THR A 217 -16.94 16.22 10.38
N GLN A 218 -16.25 15.49 9.52
CA GLN A 218 -16.25 14.03 9.46
C GLN A 218 -14.83 13.49 9.35
N ASP A 219 -14.73 12.19 9.57
CA ASP A 219 -13.51 11.41 9.38
C ASP A 219 -13.51 10.82 7.97
N ILE A 220 -12.35 10.80 7.33
CA ILE A 220 -12.12 10.26 5.99
C ILE A 220 -11.11 9.11 6.09
N ALA A 221 -11.55 7.90 5.78
CA ALA A 221 -10.65 6.76 5.61
C ALA A 221 -9.82 6.94 4.32
N MET A 222 -8.49 6.93 4.46
CA MET A 222 -7.55 7.29 3.39
C MET A 222 -7.18 6.09 2.51
N LEU A 223 -6.94 6.34 1.21
CA LEU A 223 -6.40 5.38 0.24
C LEU A 223 -4.95 5.04 0.59
N ARG A 224 -4.60 3.74 0.66
CA ARG A 224 -3.19 3.33 0.67
C ARG A 224 -2.64 3.36 -0.76
N VAL A 225 -1.52 4.04 -0.96
CA VAL A 225 -0.91 4.21 -2.30
C VAL A 225 -0.25 2.92 -2.76
N GLU A 226 0.42 2.20 -1.86
CA GLU A 226 1.12 0.97 -2.18
C GLU A 226 0.16 -0.24 -2.26
N LYS A 227 0.21 -0.97 -3.38
CA LYS A 227 -0.66 -2.12 -3.67
C LYS A 227 -0.04 -3.49 -3.32
N GLU A 228 1.26 -3.54 -3.02
CA GLU A 228 2.01 -4.80 -2.87
C GLU A 228 2.19 -5.24 -1.41
N THR A 229 2.23 -6.56 -1.18
CA THR A 229 2.43 -7.19 0.15
C THR A 229 3.85 -7.03 0.72
N SER A 230 4.79 -6.43 -0.03
CA SER A 230 6.18 -6.20 0.38
C SER A 230 6.56 -4.72 0.36
N ALA A 231 5.58 -3.82 0.45
CA ALA A 231 5.84 -2.39 0.48
C ALA A 231 6.70 -2.02 1.71
N SER A 232 7.84 -1.35 1.46
CA SER A 232 8.71 -0.81 2.50
C SER A 232 8.26 0.58 2.98
N THR A 233 7.19 1.12 2.38
CA THR A 233 6.62 2.43 2.69
C THR A 233 5.12 2.32 2.91
N TYR A 234 4.60 3.20 3.75
CA TYR A 234 3.20 3.26 4.14
C TYR A 234 2.69 4.67 3.86
N THR A 235 2.26 4.91 2.62
CA THR A 235 1.80 6.22 2.15
C THR A 235 0.30 6.18 1.94
N TYR A 236 -0.40 7.17 2.52
CA TYR A 236 -1.85 7.28 2.42
C TYR A 236 -2.25 8.63 1.85
N ARG A 237 -3.34 8.64 1.06
CA ARG A 237 -3.89 9.84 0.43
C ARG A 237 -5.38 9.99 0.69
N ALA A 238 -5.83 11.23 0.84
CA ALA A 238 -7.24 11.59 0.82
C ALA A 238 -7.43 12.95 0.16
N LEU A 239 -8.58 13.11 -0.49
CA LEU A 239 -9.02 14.36 -1.09
C LEU A 239 -10.07 14.99 -0.19
N VAL A 240 -9.89 16.28 0.10
CA VAL A 240 -10.83 17.07 0.89
C VAL A 240 -10.94 18.50 0.34
N PRO A 241 -12.12 19.13 0.48
CA PRO A 241 -12.27 20.56 0.24
C PRO A 241 -11.22 21.44 0.95
N ALA A 242 -10.89 22.56 0.32
CA ALA A 242 -9.93 23.53 0.87
C ALA A 242 -10.44 24.10 2.20
N GLN A 243 -9.67 23.94 3.28
CA GLN A 243 -10.10 24.25 4.65
C GLN A 243 -8.92 24.52 5.57
N THR A 244 -9.20 24.99 6.79
CA THR A 244 -8.16 25.13 7.83
C THR A 244 -8.52 24.26 9.03
N ILE A 245 -7.60 23.35 9.39
CA ILE A 245 -7.67 22.57 10.61
C ILE A 245 -7.05 23.40 11.74
N GLY A 246 -7.80 23.61 12.81
CA GLY A 246 -7.35 24.40 13.96
C GLY A 246 -6.17 23.77 14.70
N VAL A 247 -5.50 24.56 15.54
CA VAL A 247 -4.42 24.11 16.45
C VAL A 247 -4.95 23.05 17.42
N GLY A 248 -4.14 22.04 17.74
CA GLY A 248 -4.42 21.03 18.77
C GLY A 248 -5.52 20.06 18.39
N LYS A 249 -5.92 20.01 17.11
CA LYS A 249 -6.94 19.07 16.62
C LYS A 249 -6.25 17.81 16.12
N GLU A 250 -6.78 16.66 16.49
CA GLU A 250 -6.40 15.38 15.89
C GLU A 250 -6.68 15.47 14.39
N ILE A 251 -5.64 15.30 13.57
CA ILE A 251 -5.75 15.31 12.11
C ILE A 251 -5.55 13.91 11.53
N PHE A 252 -4.80 13.04 12.21
CA PHE A 252 -4.67 11.64 11.79
C PHE A 252 -4.96 10.69 12.95
N SER A 253 -5.61 9.57 12.65
CA SER A 253 -5.62 8.37 13.48
C SER A 253 -5.05 7.20 12.66
N PHE A 254 -4.14 6.45 13.27
CA PHE A 254 -3.46 5.31 12.69
C PHE A 254 -3.86 4.07 13.46
N ILE A 255 -4.51 3.13 12.78
CA ILE A 255 -5.10 1.96 13.40
C ILE A 255 -4.50 0.71 12.76
N GLN A 256 -3.83 -0.13 13.54
CA GLN A 256 -3.33 -1.43 13.09
C GLN A 256 -3.89 -2.53 13.98
N GLU A 257 -4.40 -3.59 13.37
CA GLU A 257 -4.78 -4.80 14.11
C GLU A 257 -3.58 -5.75 14.13
N THR A 258 -3.02 -5.97 15.32
CA THR A 258 -1.97 -6.98 15.50
C THR A 258 -2.47 -8.06 16.43
N THR A 259 -2.59 -9.29 15.91
CA THR A 259 -2.87 -10.48 16.72
C THR A 259 -4.09 -10.33 17.66
N GLY A 260 -5.18 -9.77 17.12
CA GLY A 260 -6.45 -9.59 17.84
C GLY A 260 -6.51 -8.39 18.80
N LYS A 261 -5.48 -7.53 18.82
CA LYS A 261 -5.48 -6.25 19.54
C LYS A 261 -5.36 -5.09 18.55
N GLU A 262 -6.18 -4.07 18.75
CA GLU A 262 -6.11 -2.81 18.02
C GLU A 262 -5.03 -1.91 18.65
N ILE A 263 -4.13 -1.40 17.81
CA ILE A 263 -3.16 -0.37 18.17
C ILE A 263 -3.61 0.91 17.50
N ASN A 264 -3.85 1.97 18.28
CA ASN A 264 -4.32 3.26 17.79
C ASN A 264 -3.38 4.38 18.20
N PHE A 265 -2.89 5.15 17.23
CA PHE A 265 -2.15 6.38 17.44
C PHE A 265 -2.91 7.56 16.86
N ASN A 266 -2.98 8.65 17.61
CA ASN A 266 -3.51 9.91 17.11
C ASN A 266 -2.39 10.93 16.94
N TYR A 267 -2.46 11.72 15.87
CA TYR A 267 -1.57 12.85 15.63
C TYR A 267 -2.37 14.13 15.58
N SER A 268 -1.98 15.10 16.41
CA SER A 268 -2.62 16.41 16.51
C SER A 268 -1.77 17.49 15.86
N THR A 269 -2.44 18.50 15.31
CA THR A 269 -1.79 19.67 14.74
C THR A 269 -1.11 20.52 15.83
N GLU A 270 0.16 20.85 15.66
CA GLU A 270 0.86 21.80 16.54
C GLU A 270 0.51 23.26 16.23
N THR A 271 0.29 23.55 14.95
CA THR A 271 -0.15 24.84 14.42
C THR A 271 -1.39 24.65 13.55
N ALA A 272 -2.16 25.71 13.32
CA ALA A 272 -3.25 25.63 12.36
C ALA A 272 -2.71 25.25 10.97
N THR A 273 -3.38 24.32 10.31
CA THR A 273 -2.97 23.77 9.02
C THR A 273 -3.98 24.16 7.96
N THR A 274 -3.56 24.90 6.95
CA THR A 274 -4.40 25.24 5.80
C THR A 274 -4.21 24.24 4.66
N LEU A 275 -5.26 23.51 4.35
CA LEU A 275 -5.39 22.62 3.19
C LEU A 275 -5.88 23.45 2.00
N THR A 276 -5.06 23.56 0.95
CA THR A 276 -5.32 24.46 -0.19
C THR A 276 -5.77 23.66 -1.42
N GLY A 277 -6.84 24.11 -2.07
CA GLY A 277 -7.34 23.50 -3.31
C GLY A 277 -6.27 23.48 -4.41
N GLY A 278 -6.20 22.38 -5.16
CA GLY A 278 -5.22 22.15 -6.23
C GLY A 278 -3.78 21.95 -5.73
N LYS A 279 -3.58 21.75 -4.42
CA LYS A 279 -2.25 21.53 -3.81
C LYS A 279 -2.20 20.23 -3.03
N VAL A 280 -0.98 19.75 -2.85
CA VAL A 280 -0.66 18.59 -2.02
C VAL A 280 -0.08 19.06 -0.69
N SER A 281 -0.69 18.66 0.42
CA SER A 281 -0.14 18.82 1.76
C SER A 281 0.47 17.50 2.20
N LYS A 282 1.77 17.49 2.52
CA LYS A 282 2.52 16.26 2.84
C LYS A 282 2.92 16.20 4.31
N TRP A 283 2.73 15.04 4.92
CA TRP A 283 3.23 14.69 6.23
C TRP A 283 4.17 13.49 6.15
N LYS A 284 5.16 13.47 7.04
CA LYS A 284 5.96 12.30 7.33
C LYS A 284 5.97 12.11 8.85
N ILE A 285 5.30 11.07 9.33
CA ILE A 285 5.05 10.85 10.75
C ILE A 285 5.74 9.56 11.17
N THR A 286 6.55 9.64 12.23
CA THR A 286 7.14 8.45 12.86
C THR A 286 6.25 8.04 14.03
N LEU A 287 5.69 6.82 13.98
CA LEU A 287 4.96 6.27 15.12
C LEU A 287 5.95 5.57 16.05
N THR A 288 5.93 5.89 17.32
CA THR A 288 6.75 5.25 18.36
C THR A 288 5.84 4.63 19.39
N GLY A 289 6.11 3.38 19.77
CA GLY A 289 5.45 2.76 20.90
C GLY A 289 5.90 3.40 22.21
N ASP A 290 5.15 3.15 23.27
CA ASP A 290 5.53 3.65 24.60
C ASP A 290 6.95 3.20 24.97
N PRO A 291 7.73 4.05 25.66
CA PRO A 291 9.00 3.62 26.23
C PRO A 291 8.78 2.39 27.11
N LEU A 292 9.58 1.35 26.90
CA LEU A 292 9.51 0.17 27.75
C LEU A 292 10.01 0.54 29.15
N PRO A 293 9.18 0.44 30.21
CA PRO A 293 9.65 0.68 31.57
C PRO A 293 10.69 -0.38 31.94
N GLU A 294 11.61 -0.04 32.85
CA GLU A 294 12.57 -1.02 33.37
C GLU A 294 11.79 -2.16 34.05
N HIS A 295 12.00 -3.38 33.55
CA HIS A 295 11.31 -4.57 34.01
C HIS A 295 12.26 -5.76 34.02
N ASN A 296 12.19 -6.57 35.08
CA ASN A 296 12.95 -7.82 35.17
C ASN A 296 12.04 -8.96 34.72
N TYR A 297 12.34 -9.56 33.58
CA TYR A 297 11.55 -10.65 33.01
C TYR A 297 11.86 -12.00 33.65
N SER A 298 10.85 -12.87 33.61
CA SER A 298 10.91 -14.30 33.90
C SER A 298 10.54 -15.12 32.66
N VAL A 299 10.97 -16.39 32.62
CA VAL A 299 10.56 -17.31 31.56
C VAL A 299 9.04 -17.46 31.56
N GLY A 300 8.43 -17.28 30.39
CA GLY A 300 6.99 -17.29 30.18
C GLY A 300 6.33 -15.91 30.18
N ASP A 301 7.06 -14.84 30.49
CA ASP A 301 6.50 -13.49 30.42
C ASP A 301 6.26 -13.05 28.97
N VAL A 302 5.22 -12.25 28.78
CA VAL A 302 4.98 -11.57 27.49
C VAL A 302 5.99 -10.44 27.35
N TYR A 303 6.68 -10.40 26.20
CA TYR A 303 7.59 -9.33 25.87
C TYR A 303 6.99 -8.43 24.78
N PRO A 304 7.09 -7.10 24.92
CA PRO A 304 7.50 -6.38 26.13
C PRO A 304 6.42 -6.43 27.23
N PHE A 305 6.81 -6.10 28.47
CA PHE A 305 5.94 -6.07 29.65
C PHE A 305 4.75 -5.10 29.49
N THR A 306 4.97 -3.97 28.82
CA THR A 306 3.93 -3.00 28.43
C THR A 306 4.01 -2.71 26.94
N GLY A 307 2.86 -2.47 26.31
CA GLY A 307 2.75 -2.21 24.88
C GLY A 307 2.31 -3.45 24.09
N THR A 308 2.59 -3.43 22.78
CA THR A 308 2.16 -4.50 21.88
C THR A 308 3.02 -5.75 22.08
N PRO A 309 2.42 -6.92 22.39
CA PRO A 309 3.14 -8.17 22.50
C PRO A 309 3.91 -8.51 21.22
N GLN A 310 5.21 -8.82 21.36
CA GLN A 310 6.11 -9.24 20.30
C GLN A 310 6.51 -10.72 20.41
N GLY A 311 6.45 -11.28 21.62
CA GLY A 311 6.81 -12.67 21.85
C GLY A 311 6.68 -13.08 23.31
N ILE A 312 7.15 -14.29 23.61
CA ILE A 312 7.22 -14.84 24.96
C ILE A 312 8.68 -15.05 25.34
N VAL A 313 9.07 -14.59 26.52
CA VAL A 313 10.42 -14.80 27.08
C VAL A 313 10.62 -16.29 27.34
N PHE A 314 11.71 -16.88 26.83
CA PHE A 314 12.04 -18.29 27.06
C PHE A 314 13.40 -18.48 27.75
N GLU A 315 14.23 -17.44 27.80
CA GLU A 315 15.52 -17.47 28.45
C GLU A 315 15.77 -16.11 29.11
N VAL A 316 16.35 -16.11 30.31
CA VAL A 316 16.69 -14.89 31.03
C VAL A 316 18.09 -14.99 31.64
N TYR A 317 18.80 -13.88 31.66
CA TYR A 317 20.09 -13.72 32.31
C TYR A 317 20.19 -12.31 32.91
N ASN A 318 21.25 -12.04 33.66
CA ASN A 318 21.45 -10.75 34.34
C ASN A 318 20.25 -10.32 35.21
N GLY A 319 19.66 -11.27 35.94
CA GLY A 319 18.51 -11.03 36.80
C GLY A 319 17.20 -10.69 36.07
N GLY A 320 17.05 -11.08 34.81
CA GLY A 320 15.86 -10.81 34.00
C GLY A 320 15.93 -9.51 33.19
N LYS A 321 17.04 -8.78 33.28
CA LYS A 321 17.28 -7.57 32.48
C LYS A 321 17.59 -7.86 31.03
N ASN A 322 18.04 -9.09 30.75
CA ASN A 322 18.34 -9.55 29.41
C ASN A 322 17.81 -10.96 29.22
N GLY A 323 17.61 -11.35 27.99
CA GLY A 323 17.05 -12.66 27.70
C GLY A 323 16.91 -12.95 26.24
N LYS A 324 16.12 -13.99 25.96
CA LYS A 324 15.67 -14.34 24.62
C LYS A 324 14.16 -14.49 24.59
N VAL A 325 13.59 -14.04 23.49
CA VAL A 325 12.14 -14.02 23.24
C VAL A 325 11.87 -14.85 22.00
N VAL A 326 10.84 -15.70 22.05
CA VAL A 326 10.35 -16.43 20.88
C VAL A 326 9.18 -15.69 20.26
N SER A 327 9.17 -15.60 18.93
CA SER A 327 8.18 -14.87 18.15
C SER A 327 6.75 -15.37 18.36
N LEU A 328 5.76 -14.50 18.15
CA LEU A 328 4.34 -14.87 18.08
C LEU A 328 3.94 -15.52 16.75
N THR A 329 4.80 -15.47 15.74
CA THR A 329 4.57 -15.99 14.38
C THR A 329 5.46 -17.19 14.07
N GLU A 330 5.03 -18.00 13.10
CA GLU A 330 5.72 -19.21 12.64
C GLU A 330 5.61 -19.36 11.13
N LYS A 331 6.63 -19.94 10.50
CA LYS A 331 6.63 -20.28 9.07
C LYS A 331 6.94 -21.75 8.84
N GLN A 332 6.03 -22.47 8.19
CA GLN A 332 6.35 -23.79 7.63
C GLN A 332 6.83 -23.63 6.19
N ASN A 333 8.13 -23.87 5.94
CA ASN A 333 8.69 -23.92 4.58
C ASN A 333 10.14 -24.43 4.58
N ARG A 334 10.77 -24.42 3.41
CA ARG A 334 12.16 -24.82 3.16
C ARG A 334 13.15 -23.92 3.90
N TRP A 335 14.18 -24.57 4.44
CA TRP A 335 15.36 -23.91 5.01
C TRP A 335 16.34 -23.45 3.92
N GLY A 336 16.54 -24.29 2.90
CA GLY A 336 17.47 -24.02 1.81
C GLY A 336 17.32 -25.03 0.67
N THR A 337 18.25 -24.97 -0.28
CA THR A 337 18.33 -25.94 -1.38
C THR A 337 19.37 -27.03 -1.13
N SER A 338 19.32 -28.11 -1.91
CA SER A 338 20.26 -29.23 -1.84
C SER A 338 20.51 -29.79 -3.25
N PRO A 339 21.76 -30.11 -3.62
CA PRO A 339 22.98 -29.93 -2.83
C PRO A 339 23.44 -28.46 -2.84
N LYS A 340 23.67 -27.89 -1.66
CA LYS A 340 24.28 -26.56 -1.49
C LYS A 340 24.94 -26.47 -0.12
N ASP A 341 26.24 -26.21 -0.09
CA ASP A 341 27.00 -26.01 1.14
C ASP A 341 27.15 -24.50 1.38
N GLU A 342 26.41 -23.98 2.35
CA GLU A 342 26.39 -22.55 2.66
C GLU A 342 27.72 -22.11 3.28
N SER A 343 28.35 -22.99 4.08
CA SER A 343 29.62 -22.69 4.74
C SER A 343 30.75 -22.47 3.72
N THR A 344 30.82 -23.28 2.67
CA THR A 344 31.80 -23.09 1.59
C THR A 344 31.40 -22.02 0.58
N ASP A 345 30.13 -21.64 0.52
CA ASP A 345 29.63 -20.55 -0.33
C ASP A 345 29.63 -19.18 0.37
N GLY A 346 30.46 -19.01 1.41
CA GLY A 346 30.73 -17.71 2.03
C GLY A 346 29.75 -17.29 3.12
N VAL A 347 28.86 -18.18 3.58
CA VAL A 347 27.95 -17.88 4.69
C VAL A 347 28.68 -18.09 6.01
N ALA A 348 29.17 -16.99 6.59
CA ALA A 348 29.89 -17.01 7.85
C ALA A 348 29.02 -17.57 8.99
N LEU A 349 29.65 -18.32 9.90
CA LEU A 349 29.04 -18.85 11.12
C LEU A 349 27.81 -19.77 10.92
N ILE A 350 27.52 -20.20 9.69
CA ILE A 350 26.34 -21.06 9.43
C ILE A 350 26.39 -22.43 10.12
N ARG A 351 27.57 -22.87 10.58
CA ARG A 351 27.76 -24.11 11.37
C ARG A 351 28.02 -23.84 12.84
N ASP A 352 27.97 -22.58 13.27
CA ASP A 352 28.06 -22.25 14.68
C ASP A 352 26.82 -22.80 15.42
N ILE A 353 27.08 -23.43 16.56
CA ILE A 353 26.05 -24.14 17.32
C ILE A 353 25.35 -23.24 18.33
N ASP A 354 25.89 -22.04 18.59
CA ASP A 354 25.43 -21.10 19.61
C ASP A 354 25.04 -19.73 19.02
N ASP A 355 25.62 -19.32 17.89
CA ASP A 355 25.37 -18.02 17.26
C ASP A 355 24.40 -18.07 16.08
N GLY A 356 23.11 -18.24 16.38
CA GLY A 356 22.07 -18.28 15.35
C GLY A 356 21.84 -16.92 14.69
N LYS A 357 22.17 -15.83 15.39
CA LYS A 357 21.96 -14.46 14.91
C LYS A 357 22.89 -14.14 13.75
N SER A 358 24.19 -14.29 13.97
CA SER A 358 25.19 -14.01 12.93
C SER A 358 25.09 -14.99 11.76
N ALA A 359 24.76 -16.26 12.02
CA ALA A 359 24.49 -17.27 10.99
C ALA A 359 23.33 -16.85 10.07
N THR A 360 22.21 -16.41 10.69
CA THR A 360 21.02 -15.98 9.96
C THR A 360 21.28 -14.72 9.14
N HIS A 361 21.92 -13.69 9.73
CA HIS A 361 22.27 -12.45 9.04
C HIS A 361 23.21 -12.72 7.85
N SER A 362 24.21 -13.58 8.04
CA SER A 362 25.16 -13.95 6.99
C SER A 362 24.46 -14.65 5.82
N LEU A 363 23.54 -15.57 6.09
CA LEU A 363 22.82 -16.29 5.03
C LEU A 363 21.94 -15.33 4.23
N ILE A 364 21.17 -14.49 4.92
CA ILE A 364 20.34 -13.47 4.26
C ILE A 364 21.22 -12.55 3.42
N ASN A 365 22.34 -12.08 3.95
CA ASN A 365 23.24 -11.18 3.22
C ASN A 365 23.76 -11.81 1.92
N VAL A 366 24.13 -13.09 1.93
CA VAL A 366 24.61 -13.82 0.76
C VAL A 366 23.49 -14.13 -0.24
N ARG A 367 22.25 -14.37 0.24
CA ARG A 367 21.15 -14.89 -0.59
C ARG A 367 20.11 -13.87 -1.03
N LYS A 368 19.95 -12.74 -0.34
CA LYS A 368 18.82 -11.79 -0.55
C LYS A 368 18.67 -11.28 -1.99
N SER A 369 19.76 -11.20 -2.73
CA SER A 369 19.76 -10.71 -4.12
C SER A 369 19.52 -11.82 -5.16
N ALA A 370 19.43 -13.08 -4.74
CA ALA A 370 19.18 -14.19 -5.65
C ALA A 370 17.69 -14.22 -6.04
N SER A 371 17.40 -14.43 -7.33
CA SER A 371 16.03 -14.45 -7.85
C SER A 371 15.15 -15.56 -7.26
N ASN A 372 15.77 -16.59 -6.71
CA ASN A 372 15.15 -17.74 -6.05
C ASN A 372 15.18 -17.64 -4.52
N PHE A 373 15.53 -16.50 -3.92
CA PHE A 373 15.60 -16.37 -2.45
C PHE A 373 14.26 -16.68 -1.77
N SER A 374 13.15 -16.19 -2.34
CA SER A 374 11.79 -16.42 -1.82
C SER A 374 11.32 -17.87 -1.93
N THR A 375 11.88 -18.66 -2.84
CA THR A 375 11.47 -20.06 -3.08
C THR A 375 12.41 -21.07 -2.41
N ASP A 376 13.72 -20.85 -2.53
CA ASP A 376 14.73 -21.83 -2.11
C ASP A 376 15.11 -21.67 -0.64
N TYR A 377 15.04 -20.44 -0.12
CA TYR A 377 15.35 -20.09 1.27
C TYR A 377 14.13 -19.44 1.94
N ALA A 378 12.95 -20.02 1.69
CA ALA A 378 11.66 -19.42 2.00
C ALA A 378 11.48 -18.99 3.47
N VAL A 379 12.05 -19.72 4.45
CA VAL A 379 12.00 -19.29 5.87
C VAL A 379 12.88 -18.07 6.14
N PHE A 380 14.03 -17.94 5.47
CA PHE A 380 14.91 -16.77 5.62
C PHE A 380 14.39 -15.57 4.84
N HIS A 381 13.76 -15.80 3.70
CA HIS A 381 13.03 -14.75 3.00
C HIS A 381 11.88 -14.21 3.86
N TRP A 382 11.04 -15.08 4.41
CA TRP A 382 9.98 -14.70 5.36
C TRP A 382 10.52 -13.85 6.52
N LEU A 383 11.59 -14.32 7.17
CA LEU A 383 12.22 -13.60 8.26
C LEU A 383 12.72 -12.22 7.81
N TYR A 384 13.43 -12.16 6.69
CA TYR A 384 13.97 -10.91 6.13
C TYR A 384 12.88 -9.93 5.73
N SER A 385 11.92 -10.34 4.91
CA SER A 385 10.93 -9.46 4.30
C SER A 385 9.80 -9.08 5.24
N GLU A 386 9.31 -10.04 6.03
CA GLU A 386 8.12 -9.84 6.87
C GLU A 386 8.48 -9.49 8.32
N MET A 387 9.44 -10.20 8.94
CA MET A 387 9.76 -9.98 10.36
C MET A 387 10.78 -8.87 10.61
N ASN A 388 11.71 -8.69 9.68
CA ASN A 388 12.81 -7.74 9.78
C ASN A 388 12.70 -6.58 8.78
N GLU A 389 11.58 -6.43 8.06
CA GLU A 389 11.30 -5.27 7.20
C GLU A 389 12.42 -4.99 6.15
N SER A 390 12.96 -6.06 5.57
CA SER A 390 14.10 -6.01 4.65
C SER A 390 15.41 -5.47 5.24
N ASP A 391 15.55 -5.46 6.57
CA ASP A 391 16.82 -5.25 7.26
C ASP A 391 17.58 -6.58 7.41
N VAL A 392 18.77 -6.65 6.82
CA VAL A 392 19.67 -7.80 6.96
C VAL A 392 20.10 -8.01 8.40
N ASN A 393 20.22 -6.92 9.17
CA ASN A 393 20.66 -6.93 10.57
C ASN A 393 19.49 -6.88 11.55
N GLY A 394 18.28 -7.18 11.09
CA GLY A 394 17.08 -7.13 11.92
C GLY A 394 17.17 -8.02 13.18
N GLN A 395 16.38 -7.67 14.18
CA GLN A 395 16.47 -8.25 15.52
C GLN A 395 16.07 -9.73 15.60
N TRP A 396 15.18 -10.18 14.70
CA TRP A 396 14.70 -11.56 14.68
C TRP A 396 15.65 -12.45 13.87
N TYR A 397 15.93 -13.65 14.38
CA TYR A 397 16.79 -14.62 13.73
C TYR A 397 16.32 -16.07 13.94
N ILE A 398 16.80 -16.99 13.11
CA ILE A 398 16.53 -18.42 13.27
C ILE A 398 17.50 -18.97 14.34
N PRO A 399 17.00 -19.61 15.41
CA PRO A 399 17.85 -20.09 16.50
C PRO A 399 18.91 -21.07 15.99
N SER A 400 20.13 -20.99 16.52
CA SER A 400 21.14 -22.04 16.31
C SER A 400 20.72 -23.36 16.94
N LYS A 401 21.53 -24.41 16.75
CA LYS A 401 21.30 -25.75 17.32
C LYS A 401 21.03 -25.68 18.83
N ASN A 402 21.85 -24.95 19.58
CA ASN A 402 21.75 -24.92 21.04
C ASN A 402 20.68 -23.95 21.51
N GLU A 403 20.45 -22.86 20.79
CA GLU A 403 19.33 -21.97 21.06
C GLU A 403 17.98 -22.66 20.85
N LEU A 404 17.86 -23.52 19.84
CA LEU A 404 16.65 -24.29 19.60
C LEU A 404 16.44 -25.36 20.67
N ARG A 405 17.52 -25.99 21.16
CA ARG A 405 17.46 -26.89 22.33
C ARG A 405 17.02 -26.13 23.57
N SER A 406 17.62 -24.96 23.84
CA SER A 406 17.27 -24.10 24.97
C SER A 406 15.79 -23.73 24.94
N LEU A 407 15.29 -23.26 23.78
CA LEU A 407 13.88 -22.96 23.56
C LEU A 407 12.99 -24.16 23.88
N TYR A 408 13.29 -25.33 23.30
CA TYR A 408 12.45 -26.51 23.49
C TYR A 408 12.46 -27.03 24.95
N ALA A 409 13.58 -26.86 25.65
CA ALA A 409 13.69 -27.13 27.07
C ALA A 409 12.83 -26.18 27.89
N ALA A 410 12.95 -24.88 27.63
CA ALA A 410 12.19 -23.83 28.31
C ALA A 410 10.67 -24.01 28.16
N ILE A 411 10.16 -24.27 26.95
CA ILE A 411 8.72 -24.51 26.74
C ILE A 411 8.25 -25.81 27.43
N SER A 412 9.17 -26.73 27.72
CA SER A 412 8.91 -27.97 28.45
C SER A 412 9.11 -27.82 29.95
N GLY A 413 9.33 -26.61 30.47
CA GLY A 413 9.54 -26.36 31.89
C GLY A 413 10.82 -26.98 32.44
N ILE A 414 11.82 -27.21 31.59
CA ILE A 414 13.09 -27.84 31.94
C ILE A 414 14.21 -26.82 31.70
N ALA A 415 15.08 -26.61 32.70
CA ALA A 415 16.25 -25.76 32.51
C ALA A 415 17.23 -26.46 31.57
N TYR A 416 17.65 -25.76 30.50
CA TYR A 416 18.54 -26.35 29.50
C TYR A 416 19.87 -26.81 30.10
N ALA A 417 20.42 -26.05 31.04
CA ALA A 417 21.66 -26.39 31.75
C ALA A 417 21.60 -27.77 32.46
N ASP A 418 20.42 -28.21 32.90
CA ASP A 418 20.26 -29.49 33.58
C ASP A 418 20.33 -30.69 32.62
N ILE A 419 20.07 -30.45 31.33
CA ILE A 419 19.98 -31.50 30.31
C ILE A 419 20.99 -31.33 29.17
N GLU A 420 21.77 -30.25 29.14
CA GLU A 420 22.66 -29.90 28.03
C GLU A 420 23.61 -31.05 27.66
N THR A 421 24.21 -31.67 28.67
CA THR A 421 25.20 -32.76 28.50
C THR A 421 24.57 -34.13 28.25
N SER A 422 23.32 -34.33 28.66
CA SER A 422 22.61 -35.60 28.50
C SER A 422 21.75 -35.65 27.24
N TRP A 423 21.38 -34.49 26.68
CA TRP A 423 20.67 -34.39 25.41
C TRP A 423 21.63 -34.38 24.23
N ILE A 424 22.10 -35.57 23.89
CA ILE A 424 23.09 -35.82 22.84
C ILE A 424 22.53 -35.62 21.42
N ASP A 425 23.43 -35.40 20.46
CA ASP A 425 23.12 -35.32 19.03
C ASP A 425 22.45 -36.62 18.54
N GLY A 426 21.29 -36.51 17.87
CA GLY A 426 20.45 -37.65 17.48
C GLY A 426 19.60 -38.24 18.62
N GLY A 427 19.78 -37.78 19.85
CA GLY A 427 19.07 -38.24 21.04
C GLY A 427 17.75 -37.49 21.28
N ALA A 428 16.85 -38.16 22.01
CA ALA A 428 15.63 -37.56 22.54
C ALA A 428 15.92 -36.71 23.78
N MET A 429 15.17 -35.62 23.93
CA MET A 429 15.26 -34.74 25.09
C MET A 429 14.96 -35.51 26.39
N PRO A 430 15.84 -35.43 27.41
CA PRO A 430 15.58 -35.99 28.73
C PRO A 430 14.28 -35.44 29.36
N ASN A 431 13.55 -36.30 30.06
CA ASN A 431 12.30 -35.96 30.78
C ASN A 431 11.15 -35.38 29.94
N LEU A 432 11.24 -35.48 28.60
CA LEU A 432 10.24 -34.98 27.66
C LEU A 432 8.79 -35.36 28.01
N ASN A 433 8.59 -36.64 28.36
CA ASN A 433 7.28 -37.24 28.57
C ASN A 433 6.82 -37.19 30.04
N SER A 434 7.51 -36.45 30.90
CA SER A 434 7.03 -36.22 32.26
C SER A 434 5.71 -35.44 32.24
N THR A 435 4.83 -35.71 33.20
CA THR A 435 3.55 -35.00 33.34
C THR A 435 3.76 -33.48 33.44
N ALA A 436 4.80 -33.05 34.17
CA ALA A 436 5.18 -31.65 34.29
C ALA A 436 5.57 -31.04 32.94
N ALA A 437 6.40 -31.73 32.15
CA ALA A 437 6.85 -31.20 30.86
C ALA A 437 5.70 -31.09 29.83
N ILE A 438 4.76 -32.04 29.84
CA ILE A 438 3.55 -31.98 29.00
C ILE A 438 2.66 -30.80 29.39
N ALA A 439 2.46 -30.60 30.70
CA ALA A 439 1.69 -29.47 31.21
C ALA A 439 2.33 -28.12 30.86
N ALA A 440 3.66 -28.00 31.02
CA ALA A 440 4.42 -26.80 30.69
C ALA A 440 4.28 -26.40 29.21
N ARG A 441 4.39 -27.36 28.28
CA ARG A 441 4.18 -27.07 26.84
C ARG A 441 2.77 -26.58 26.52
N THR A 442 1.78 -27.15 27.20
CA THR A 442 0.38 -26.73 27.06
C THR A 442 0.19 -25.30 27.58
N GLU A 443 0.75 -25.00 28.76
CA GLU A 443 0.69 -23.66 29.35
C GLU A 443 1.42 -22.62 28.47
N PHE A 444 2.58 -22.97 27.92
CA PHE A 444 3.33 -22.10 27.02
C PHE A 444 2.53 -21.77 25.76
N ASN A 445 1.85 -22.75 25.16
CA ASN A 445 0.95 -22.51 24.03
C ASN A 445 -0.25 -21.64 24.42
N THR A 446 -0.80 -21.78 25.63
CA THR A 446 -1.82 -20.85 26.14
C THR A 446 -1.29 -19.42 26.24
N LYS A 447 -0.06 -19.22 26.70
CA LYS A 447 0.60 -17.90 26.75
C LYS A 447 0.76 -17.30 25.36
N LEU A 448 1.17 -18.10 24.37
CA LEU A 448 1.22 -17.66 22.96
C LEU A 448 -0.16 -17.20 22.46
N THR A 449 -1.20 -18.01 22.67
CA THR A 449 -2.58 -17.66 22.28
C THR A 449 -3.06 -16.38 22.96
N ASN A 450 -2.79 -16.22 24.26
CA ASN A 450 -3.19 -15.03 25.02
C ASN A 450 -2.44 -13.76 24.59
N ALA A 451 -1.19 -13.91 24.11
CA ALA A 451 -0.45 -12.84 23.45
C ALA A 451 -0.91 -12.61 21.99
N GLY A 452 -1.88 -13.40 21.51
CA GLY A 452 -2.46 -13.34 20.18
C GLY A 452 -1.65 -14.06 19.10
N GLY A 453 -0.59 -14.78 19.47
CA GLY A 453 0.26 -15.52 18.55
C GLY A 453 -0.29 -16.88 18.11
N VAL A 454 0.43 -17.50 17.18
CA VAL A 454 0.18 -18.88 16.75
C VAL A 454 0.86 -19.83 17.73
N ILE A 455 0.15 -20.86 18.20
CA ILE A 455 0.72 -21.90 19.06
C ILE A 455 1.86 -22.66 18.38
N LEU A 456 2.82 -23.17 19.15
CA LEU A 456 3.83 -24.08 18.62
C LEU A 456 3.17 -25.40 18.25
N ASN A 457 3.40 -25.83 17.01
CA ASN A 457 3.04 -27.18 16.56
C ASN A 457 3.91 -28.23 17.28
N LEU A 458 3.35 -28.88 18.30
CA LEU A 458 4.03 -29.90 19.10
C LEU A 458 4.23 -31.24 18.37
N THR A 459 3.71 -31.41 17.15
CA THR A 459 4.02 -32.55 16.28
C THR A 459 4.97 -32.19 15.14
N GLY A 460 5.32 -30.90 15.02
CA GLY A 460 6.18 -30.38 13.96
C GLY A 460 7.67 -30.56 14.23
N GLN A 461 8.46 -30.27 13.20
CA GLN A 461 9.92 -30.31 13.26
C GLN A 461 10.50 -28.93 12.94
N TYR A 462 11.23 -28.36 13.89
CA TYR A 462 11.70 -26.98 13.82
C TYR A 462 13.15 -26.89 13.38
N TRP A 463 13.42 -25.95 12.49
CA TRP A 463 14.72 -25.65 11.96
C TRP A 463 15.60 -24.96 12.98
N ALA A 464 16.87 -25.39 13.04
CA ALA A 464 17.94 -24.52 13.49
C ALA A 464 18.52 -23.76 12.28
N SER A 465 19.23 -22.66 12.51
CA SER A 465 20.10 -22.03 11.51
C SER A 465 21.38 -22.83 11.26
N THR A 466 21.73 -23.76 12.14
CA THR A 466 22.99 -24.50 12.05
C THR A 466 22.95 -25.56 10.94
N GLU A 467 23.72 -25.33 9.88
CA GLU A 467 23.99 -26.28 8.81
C GLU A 467 24.85 -27.46 9.30
N ILE A 468 24.64 -28.65 8.72
CA ILE A 468 25.51 -29.82 8.93
C ILE A 468 26.48 -29.96 7.76
N ASP A 469 25.92 -30.04 6.55
CA ASP A 469 26.65 -30.28 5.30
C ASP A 469 25.87 -29.70 4.11
N ASN A 470 26.24 -30.07 2.89
CA ASN A 470 25.61 -29.60 1.66
C ASN A 470 24.17 -30.11 1.43
N GLN A 471 23.65 -30.99 2.25
CA GLN A 471 22.30 -31.56 2.14
C GLN A 471 21.44 -31.34 3.39
N LYS A 472 22.07 -31.28 4.56
CA LYS A 472 21.42 -31.44 5.86
C LYS A 472 21.58 -30.23 6.77
N VAL A 473 20.61 -30.08 7.67
CA VAL A 473 20.55 -29.03 8.68
C VAL A 473 20.05 -29.62 10.01
N TRP A 474 20.47 -29.02 11.12
CA TRP A 474 19.97 -29.39 12.45
C TRP A 474 18.50 -28.99 12.62
N SER A 475 17.77 -29.82 13.37
CA SER A 475 16.37 -29.54 13.73
C SER A 475 15.95 -30.28 15.00
N VAL A 476 14.85 -29.87 15.62
CA VAL A 476 14.25 -30.58 16.75
C VAL A 476 12.83 -31.02 16.38
N HIS A 477 12.54 -32.31 16.52
CA HIS A 477 11.19 -32.84 16.31
C HIS A 477 10.38 -32.76 17.61
N PHE A 478 9.43 -31.84 17.69
CA PHE A 478 8.77 -31.46 18.96
C PHE A 478 7.86 -32.56 19.52
N GLN A 479 7.51 -33.60 18.75
CA GLN A 479 6.77 -34.74 19.30
C GLN A 479 7.66 -35.72 20.07
N THR A 480 8.88 -35.91 19.58
CA THR A 480 9.80 -36.95 20.04
C THR A 480 10.96 -36.38 20.85
N GLY A 481 11.11 -35.05 20.85
CA GLY A 481 12.24 -34.33 21.43
C GLY A 481 13.58 -34.69 20.78
N ILE A 482 13.58 -35.33 19.61
CA ILE A 482 14.81 -35.78 18.96
C ILE A 482 15.51 -34.58 18.32
N LEU A 483 16.77 -34.37 18.68
CA LEU A 483 17.67 -33.46 17.98
C LEU A 483 18.16 -34.14 16.69
N GLN A 484 17.50 -33.86 15.57
CA GLN A 484 17.79 -34.51 14.31
C GLN A 484 19.00 -33.88 13.60
N ASN A 485 19.90 -34.77 13.17
CA ASN A 485 21.10 -34.49 12.41
C ASN A 485 21.00 -34.89 10.93
N SER A 486 19.79 -35.12 10.41
CA SER A 486 19.59 -35.72 9.09
C SER A 486 18.43 -35.12 8.30
N LYS A 487 17.88 -33.97 8.70
CA LYS A 487 16.78 -33.31 7.97
C LYS A 487 17.31 -32.63 6.71
N PHE A 488 16.66 -32.87 5.57
CA PHE A 488 17.04 -32.26 4.30
C PHE A 488 16.61 -30.79 4.23
N LYS A 489 17.48 -29.92 3.71
CA LYS A 489 17.24 -28.46 3.61
C LYS A 489 15.96 -28.07 2.86
N TYR A 490 15.62 -28.83 1.82
CA TYR A 490 14.50 -28.57 0.91
C TYR A 490 13.14 -29.10 1.40
N ASP A 491 13.09 -29.71 2.58
CA ASP A 491 11.84 -30.23 3.14
C ASP A 491 10.86 -29.07 3.42
N THR A 492 9.71 -29.09 2.76
CA THR A 492 8.68 -28.06 2.91
C THR A 492 7.85 -28.19 4.19
N TRP A 493 8.03 -29.29 4.95
CA TRP A 493 7.32 -29.55 6.20
C TRP A 493 8.05 -29.09 7.45
N GLY A 494 9.29 -28.61 7.32
CA GLY A 494 9.99 -28.02 8.45
C GLY A 494 9.45 -26.63 8.79
N ARG A 495 9.61 -26.25 10.06
CA ARG A 495 9.04 -25.04 10.66
C ARG A 495 10.12 -24.14 11.21
N ALA A 496 9.97 -22.83 11.06
CA ALA A 496 10.83 -21.83 11.64
C ALA A 496 10.04 -21.04 12.70
N ARG A 497 10.64 -20.90 13.88
CA ARG A 497 10.20 -19.99 14.92
C ARG A 497 11.36 -19.04 15.22
N ALA A 498 11.17 -17.76 14.95
CA ALA A 498 12.23 -16.79 15.13
C ALA A 498 12.42 -16.47 16.62
N ILE A 499 13.64 -16.11 16.98
CA ILE A 499 13.96 -15.61 18.31
C ILE A 499 14.66 -14.25 18.19
N MET A 500 14.64 -13.48 19.26
CA MET A 500 15.42 -12.26 19.40
C MET A 500 16.02 -12.17 20.80
N GLN A 501 17.00 -11.29 20.96
CA GLN A 501 17.62 -10.94 22.25
C GLN A 501 17.14 -9.55 22.67
N PHE A 502 16.96 -9.34 23.97
CA PHE A 502 16.60 -8.05 24.56
C PHE A 502 17.55 -7.65 25.70
#